data_AF-A0A856MQC2-F1
#
_entry.id   AF-A0A856MQC2-F1
#
_cell.length_a   1.000
_cell.length_b   1.000
_cell.length_c   1.000
_cell.angle_alpha   90.00
_cell.angle_beta   90.00
_cell.angle_gamma   90.00
#
_symmetry.space_group_name_H-M   'P 1'
#
loop_
_entity.id
_entity.type
_entity.pdbx_description
1 polymer ?
#
loop_
_entity_poly.entity_id
_entity_poly.type
_entity_poly.pdbx_seq_one_letter_code
_entity_poly.pdbx_strand_id
1 'polypeptide(L)' 'MLDEIETALNFASSMTWNGKNIIVKLINKTYKTGIKLTKKAIAQIENQIQRLTNSHHEIFPILGNWFIDI' A
#
# COMPACT_ATOMS: atom_id res chain seq x y z
N MET A 1 11.53 -5.75 -20.68
CA MET A 1 10.50 -4.82 -20.17
C MET A 1 9.73 -5.51 -19.07
N LEU A 2 9.31 -4.81 -18.02
CA LEU A 2 8.58 -5.40 -16.88
C LEU A 2 7.07 -5.55 -17.17
N ASP A 3 6.68 -5.36 -18.43
CA ASP A 3 5.29 -5.21 -18.87
C ASP A 3 4.53 -6.54 -18.88
N GLU A 4 5.26 -7.66 -18.85
CA GLU A 4 4.68 -8.99 -18.75
C GLU A 4 4.60 -9.43 -17.29
N ILE A 5 3.41 -9.88 -16.89
CA ILE A 5 3.11 -10.40 -15.54
C ILE A 5 4.11 -11.50 -15.14
N GLU A 6 4.44 -12.39 -16.08
CA GLU A 6 5.39 -13.48 -15.86
C GLU A 6 6.81 -12.96 -15.58
N THR A 7 7.27 -11.98 -16.35
CA THR A 7 8.56 -11.35 -16.14
C THR A 7 8.63 -10.70 -14.76
N ALA A 8 7.61 -9.94 -14.37
CA ALA A 8 7.53 -9.33 -13.03
C ALA A 8 7.50 -10.36 -11.89
N LEU A 9 6.76 -11.47 -12.05
CA LEU A 9 6.69 -12.55 -11.07
C LEU A 9 8.04 -13.27 -10.90
N ASN A 10 8.75 -13.51 -12.00
CA ASN A 10 10.06 -14.16 -11.98
C ASN A 10 11.09 -13.32 -11.23
N PHE A 11 11.12 -12.00 -11.49
CA PHE A 11 11.98 -11.08 -10.75
C PHE A 11 11.64 -11.07 -9.25
N ALA A 12 10.36 -10.89 -8.91
CA ALA A 12 9.93 -10.86 -7.51
C ALA A 12 10.26 -12.17 -6.77
N SER A 13 10.11 -13.32 -7.43
CA SER A 13 10.36 -14.64 -6.85
C SER A 13 11.84 -14.96 -6.68
N SER A 14 12.70 -14.39 -7.53
CA SER A 14 14.16 -14.56 -7.46
C SER A 14 14.83 -13.65 -6.42
N MET A 15 14.11 -12.68 -5.86
CA MET A 15 14.67 -11.68 -4.97
C MET A 15 14.77 -12.18 -3.52
N THR A 16 15.83 -11.76 -2.83
CA THR A 16 15.99 -11.98 -1.39
C THR A 16 15.74 -10.66 -0.67
N TRP A 17 14.63 -10.57 0.08
CA TRP A 17 14.29 -9.38 0.84
C TRP A 17 14.79 -9.50 2.27
N ASN A 18 15.69 -8.59 2.68
CA ASN A 18 16.30 -8.58 4.02
C ASN A 18 16.88 -9.95 4.44
N GLY A 19 17.60 -10.61 3.53
CA GLY A 19 18.19 -11.94 3.75
C GLY A 19 17.20 -13.10 3.76
N LYS A 20 15.90 -12.86 3.52
CA LYS A 20 14.86 -13.88 3.46
C LYS A 20 14.37 -14.09 2.03
N ASN A 21 14.26 -15.35 1.63
CA ASN A 21 13.57 -15.71 0.40
C ASN A 21 12.08 -15.41 0.55
N ILE A 22 11.54 -14.68 -0.41
CA ILE A 22 10.15 -14.22 -0.40
C ILE A 22 9.27 -15.20 -1.15
N ILE A 23 8.09 -15.47 -0.60
CA ILE A 23 7.08 -16.32 -1.22
C ILE A 23 6.13 -15.40 -1.98
N VAL A 24 6.16 -15.48 -3.31
CA VAL A 24 5.31 -14.69 -4.19
C VAL A 24 4.06 -15.49 -4.55
N LYS A 25 2.88 -14.84 -4.47
CA LYS A 25 1.61 -15.42 -4.91
C LYS A 25 0.87 -14.41 -5.78
N LEU A 26 0.54 -14.83 -7.00
CA LEU A 26 -0.35 -14.06 -7.86
C LEU A 26 -1.80 -14.22 -7.37
N ILE A 27 -2.49 -13.09 -7.17
CA ILE A 27 -3.89 -13.07 -6.77
C ILE A 27 -4.71 -12.61 -7.98
N ASN A 28 -5.46 -13.52 -8.59
CA ASN A 28 -6.33 -13.21 -9.73
C ASN A 28 -7.69 -12.66 -9.31
N LYS A 29 -7.97 -12.60 -8.00
CA LYS A 29 -9.21 -12.05 -7.48
C LYS A 29 -9.14 -10.53 -7.55
N THR A 30 -10.02 -9.94 -8.35
CA THR A 30 -10.31 -8.52 -8.24
C THR A 30 -10.84 -8.27 -6.83
N TYR A 31 -10.15 -7.41 -6.09
CA TYR A 31 -10.70 -6.91 -4.82
C TYR A 31 -12.08 -6.33 -5.12
N LYS A 32 -13.07 -6.68 -4.30
CA LYS A 32 -14.37 -6.03 -4.41
C LYS A 32 -14.14 -4.53 -4.37
N THR A 33 -14.76 -3.81 -5.29
CA THR A 33 -14.77 -2.35 -5.24
C THR A 33 -15.17 -1.95 -3.83
N GLY A 34 -14.32 -1.17 -3.17
CA GLY A 34 -14.60 -0.67 -1.83
C GLY A 34 -15.97 0.01 -1.81
N ILE A 35 -16.70 -0.14 -0.70
CA ILE A 35 -17.96 0.58 -0.52
C ILE A 35 -17.59 2.07 -0.42
N LYS A 36 -18.10 2.87 -1.37
CA LYS A 36 -17.94 4.33 -1.32
C LYS A 36 -18.85 4.88 -0.23
N LEU A 37 -18.27 5.57 0.74
CA LEU A 37 -19.02 6.34 1.72
C LEU A 37 -19.55 7.62 1.08
N THR A 38 -20.75 8.03 1.49
CA THR A 38 -21.26 9.36 1.14
C THR A 38 -20.45 10.44 1.86
N LYS A 39 -20.47 11.67 1.34
CA LYS A 39 -19.79 12.82 1.97
C LYS A 39 -20.22 13.03 3.43
N LYS A 40 -21.49 12.74 3.75
CA LYS A 40 -22.01 12.84 5.11
C LYS A 40 -21.41 11.75 6.02
N ALA A 41 -21.34 10.52 5.53
CA ALA A 41 -20.80 9.39 6.30
C ALA A 41 -19.29 9.52 6.53
N ILE A 42 -18.51 9.96 5.52
CA ILE A 42 -17.07 10.18 5.70
C ILE A 42 -16.79 11.30 6.71
N ALA A 43 -17.56 12.39 6.72
CA ALA A 43 -17.38 13.49 7.67
C ALA A 43 -17.56 13.05 9.14
N GLN A 44 -18.49 12.13 9.41
CA GLN A 44 -18.66 11.57 10.76
C GLN A 44 -17.48 10.72 11.20
N ILE A 45 -16.79 10.06 10.25
CA ILE A 45 -15.59 9.27 10.52
C ILE A 45 -14.39 10.20 10.69
N GLU A 46 -14.23 11.22 9.86
CA GLU A 46 -13.16 12.23 9.97
C GLU A 46 -13.12 12.88 11.36
N ASN A 47 -14.28 13.12 11.98
CA ASN A 47 -14.34 13.65 13.35
C ASN A 47 -13.80 12.69 14.42
N GLN A 48 -13.67 11.40 14.12
CA GLN A 48 -13.20 10.36 15.04
C GLN A 48 -11.76 9.91 14.75
N ILE A 49 -11.18 10.33 13.62
CA ILE A 49 -9.82 9.98 13.24
C ILE A 49 -8.92 11.21 13.25
N GLN A 50 -7.72 11.05 13.79
CA GLN A 50 -6.66 12.02 13.60
C GLN A 50 -5.85 11.61 12.39
N ARG A 51 -6.03 12.32 11.27
CA ARG A 51 -5.18 12.13 10.10
C ARG A 51 -3.80 12.69 10.37
N LEU A 52 -2.79 11.94 9.95
CA LEU A 52 -1.41 12.40 9.96
C LEU A 52 -1.12 13.28 8.74
N THR A 53 -1.99 14.27 8.49
CA THR A 53 -1.78 15.28 7.45
C THR A 53 -0.55 16.08 7.88
N ASN A 54 0.52 16.09 7.08
CA ASN A 54 1.88 16.56 7.39
C ASN A 54 2.80 15.55 8.09
N SER A 55 2.60 14.25 7.91
CA SER A 55 3.57 13.25 8.37
C SER A 55 4.86 13.33 7.56
N HIS A 56 5.96 13.70 8.22
CA HIS A 56 7.29 13.55 7.65
C HIS A 56 7.99 12.30 8.18
N HIS A 57 8.88 11.75 7.36
CA HIS A 57 9.75 10.62 7.74
C HIS A 57 10.50 10.88 9.06
N GLU A 58 10.86 12.14 9.34
CA GLU A 58 11.52 12.53 10.59
C GLU A 58 10.63 12.33 11.83
N ILE A 59 9.31 12.43 11.67
CA ILE A 59 8.32 12.27 12.74
C ILE A 59 7.91 10.80 12.88
N PHE A 60 7.89 10.05 11.77
CA PHE A 60 7.53 8.63 11.73
C PHE A 60 8.60 7.79 11.01
N PRO A 61 9.77 7.54 11.63
CA PRO A 61 10.89 6.86 10.98
C PRO A 61 10.57 5.42 10.57
N ILE A 62 9.62 4.78 11.26
CA ILE A 62 9.16 3.41 10.98
C ILE A 62 8.32 3.37 9.68
N LEU A 63 7.65 4.46 9.32
CA LEU A 63 6.81 4.53 8.12
C LEU A 63 7.62 4.81 6.85
N GLY A 64 8.87 5.25 6.93
CA GLY A 64 9.68 5.53 5.74
C GLY A 64 9.05 6.61 4.83
N ASN A 65 9.30 6.50 3.52
CA ASN A 65 8.71 7.38 2.49
C ASN A 65 7.33 6.90 2.00
N TRP A 66 6.63 6.04 2.77
CA TRP A 66 5.42 5.38 2.30
C TRP A 66 4.17 6.28 2.33
N PHE A 67 4.26 7.43 3.02
CA PHE A 67 3.18 8.41 3.12
C PHE A 67 3.79 9.80 2.88
N ILE A 68 3.66 10.27 1.65
CA ILE A 68 3.96 11.65 1.27
C ILE A 68 2.61 12.29 0.98
N ASP A 69 2.29 13.40 1.63
CA ASP A 69 1.10 14.18 1.29
C ASP A 69 1.17 14.56 -0.21
N ILE A 70 0.08 14.29 -0.94
CA ILE A 70 -0.07 14.54 -2.39
C ILE A 70 -0.84 15.83 -2.59
#